data_AF-A0A6G8NV89-F1
#
_entry.id   AF-A0A6G8NV89-F1
#
_cell.length_a   1.000
_cell.length_b   1.000
_cell.length_c   1.000
_cell.angle_alpha   90.00
_cell.angle_beta   90.00
_cell.angle_gamma   90.00
#
_symmetry.space_group_name_H-M   'P 1'
#
loop_
_entity.id
_entity.type
_entity.pdbx_description
1 polymer ?
#
loop_
_entity_poly.entity_id
_entity_poly.type
_entity_poly.pdbx_seq_one_letter_code
_entity_poly.pdbx_strand_id
1 'polypeptide(L)' 'MQTDNPKFPEWKYRGKSIRGLIQELQRFEDQEIEVQISIDDGDTRKPISLVQNSRGQCLLVYCGD' A
#
# COMPACT_ATOMS: atom_id res chain seq x y z
N MET A 1 2.92 -10.39 36.60
CA MET A 1 3.15 -9.19 35.78
C MET A 1 2.46 -9.44 34.45
N GLN A 2 1.38 -8.72 34.18
CA GLN A 2 0.58 -8.89 32.98
C GLN A 2 1.29 -8.12 31.87
N THR A 3 1.91 -8.83 30.93
CA THR A 3 2.46 -8.23 29.72
C THR A 3 1.29 -7.98 28.78
N ASP A 4 0.70 -6.80 28.86
CA ASP A 4 -0.11 -6.26 27.77
C ASP A 4 0.79 -6.09 26.55
N ASN A 5 0.88 -7.15 25.74
CA ASN A 5 1.38 -7.03 24.38
C ASN A 5 0.26 -6.34 23.60
N PRO A 6 0.42 -5.09 23.13
CA PRO A 6 -0.60 -4.48 22.30
C PRO A 6 -0.74 -5.38 21.08
N LYS A 7 -1.85 -6.13 21.03
CA LYS A 7 -2.27 -6.88 19.85
C LYS A 7 -2.57 -5.84 18.78
N PHE A 8 -1.54 -5.39 18.07
CA PHE A 8 -1.70 -4.61 16.86
C PHE A 8 -2.70 -5.39 16.01
N PRO A 9 -3.80 -4.76 15.61
CA PRO A 9 -4.87 -5.51 15.01
C PRO A 9 -4.37 -6.11 13.69
N GLU A 10 -4.60 -7.40 13.47
CA GLU A 10 -4.04 -8.18 12.36
C GLU A 10 -4.22 -7.51 10.98
N TRP A 11 -5.28 -6.72 10.82
CA TRP A 11 -5.54 -5.97 9.60
C TRP A 11 -4.41 -5.00 9.23
N LYS A 12 -3.65 -4.48 10.21
CA LYS A 12 -2.55 -3.52 9.97
C LYS A 12 -1.37 -4.15 9.23
N TYR A 13 -1.21 -5.48 9.29
CA TYR A 13 -0.14 -6.21 8.60
C TYR A 13 -0.65 -7.06 7.44
N ARG A 14 -1.96 -7.07 7.19
CA ARG A 14 -2.53 -7.85 6.10
C ARG A 14 -2.35 -7.10 4.79
N GLY A 15 -1.28 -7.44 4.07
CA GLY A 15 -1.05 -6.94 2.71
C GLY A 15 -2.18 -7.33 1.75
N LYS A 16 -2.37 -6.53 0.70
CA LYS A 16 -3.30 -6.85 -0.41
C LYS A 16 -2.57 -7.70 -1.46
N SER A 17 -3.31 -8.60 -2.11
CA SER A 17 -2.82 -9.24 -3.34
C SER A 17 -2.92 -8.28 -4.53
N ILE A 18 -2.13 -8.51 -5.58
CA ILE A 18 -2.23 -7.75 -6.84
C ILE A 18 -3.67 -7.74 -7.36
N ARG A 19 -4.35 -8.90 -7.33
CA ARG A 19 -5.74 -9.04 -7.79
C ARG A 19 -6.70 -8.18 -6.98
N GLY A 20 -6.57 -8.19 -5.65
CA GLY A 20 -7.42 -7.37 -4.78
C GLY A 20 -7.19 -5.88 -4.99
N LEU A 21 -5.93 -5.47 -5.16
CA LEU A 21 -5.58 -4.09 -5.49
C LEU A 21 -6.21 -3.66 -6.82
N ILE A 22 -6.06 -4.45 -7.90
CA ILE A 22 -6.65 -4.14 -9.21
C ILE A 22 -8.17 -3.98 -9.10
N GLN A 23 -8.85 -4.88 -8.38
CA GLN A 23 -10.30 -4.79 -8.19
C GLN A 23 -10.73 -3.52 -7.48
N GLU A 24 -9.93 -3.01 -6.53
CA GLU A 24 -10.23 -1.75 -5.85
C GLU A 24 -9.98 -0.54 -6.75
N LEU A 25 -8.89 -0.54 -7.53
CA LEU A 25 -8.60 0.52 -8.49
C LEU A 25 -9.68 0.61 -9.58
N GLN A 26 -10.18 -0.52 -10.08
CA GLN A 26 -11.26 -0.58 -11.08
C GLN A 26 -12.61 -0.02 -10.58
N ARG A 27 -12.77 0.21 -9.27
CA ARG A 27 -14.00 0.78 -8.70
C ARG A 27 -14.02 2.31 -8.72
N PHE A 28 -12.90 2.96 -9.02
CA PHE A 28 -12.85 4.41 -9.20
C PHE A 28 -13.56 4.76 -10.50
N GLU A 29 -14.42 5.78 -10.47
CA GLU A 29 -15.17 6.22 -11.66
C GLU A 29 -14.22 6.80 -12.72
N ASP A 30 -13.26 7.61 -12.28
CA ASP A 30 -12.19 8.14 -13.11
C ASP A 30 -10.95 7.25 -13.00
N GLN A 31 -10.59 6.58 -14.09
CA GLN A 31 -9.41 5.71 -14.18
C GLN A 31 -8.13 6.48 -14.56
N GLU A 32 -8.22 7.78 -14.86
CA GLU A 32 -7.09 8.63 -15.23
C GLU A 32 -6.51 9.41 -14.03
N ILE A 33 -7.13 9.27 -12.85
CA ILE A 33 -6.65 9.92 -11.62
C ILE A 33 -5.27 9.38 -11.20
N GLU A 34 -4.38 10.28 -10.77
CA GLU A 34 -3.05 9.90 -10.28
C GLU A 34 -3.14 9.05 -9.01
N VAL A 35 -2.42 7.93 -9.00
CA VAL A 35 -2.30 7.07 -7.81
C VAL A 35 -1.11 7.51 -6.96
N GLN A 36 -1.37 7.72 -5.66
CA GLN A 36 -0.34 8.08 -4.68
C GLN A 36 -0.22 7.02 -3.58
N ILE A 37 0.98 6.87 -3.02
CA ILE A 37 1.30 5.99 -1.89
C ILE A 37 1.66 6.80 -0.64
N SER A 38 1.26 6.29 0.53
CA SER A 38 1.62 6.79 1.85
C SER A 38 1.99 5.62 2.74
N ILE A 39 2.96 5.84 3.65
CA ILE A 39 3.39 4.87 4.67
C ILE A 39 3.21 5.39 6.10
N ASP A 40 2.59 6.55 6.24
CA ASP A 40 2.41 7.33 7.47
C ASP A 40 0.94 7.72 7.65
N ASP A 41 0.04 6.77 7.38
CA ASP A 41 -1.42 6.92 7.54
C ASP A 41 -2.04 8.11 6.76
N GLY A 42 -1.34 8.61 5.73
CA GLY A 42 -1.80 9.64 4.80
C GLY A 42 -1.17 11.02 4.98
N ASP A 43 -0.29 11.21 5.96
CA ASP A 43 0.36 12.49 6.29
C ASP A 43 1.27 12.98 5.16
N THR A 44 2.03 12.08 4.54
CA THR A 44 2.79 12.36 3.33
C THR A 44 2.35 11.46 2.19
N ARG A 45 2.45 12.00 0.96
CA ARG A 45 2.03 11.30 -0.25
C ARG A 45 3.12 11.42 -1.31
N LYS A 46 3.36 10.32 -2.00
CA LYS A 46 4.34 10.20 -3.08
C LYS A 46 3.69 9.56 -4.31
N PRO A 47 4.06 9.96 -5.54
CA PRO A 47 3.63 9.25 -6.73
C PRO A 47 4.25 7.85 -6.77
N ILE A 48 3.61 6.92 -7.48
CA ILE A 48 4.21 5.63 -7.80
C ILE A 48 5.02 5.79 -9.10
N SER A 49 6.34 5.74 -8.99
CA SER A 49 7.25 5.90 -10.12
C SER A 49 7.48 4.57 -10.85
N LEU A 50 7.54 3.46 -10.12
CA LEU A 50 7.82 2.13 -10.66
C LEU A 50 7.00 1.06 -9.92
N VAL A 51 6.63 0.02 -10.67
CA VAL A 51 6.11 -1.22 -10.11
C VAL A 51 7.07 -2.34 -10.48
N GLN A 52 7.64 -3.01 -9.48
CA GLN A 52 8.65 -4.05 -9.73
C GLN A 52 8.39 -5.31 -8.91
N ASN A 53 8.87 -6.45 -9.42
CA ASN A 53 8.97 -7.67 -8.63
C ASN A 53 10.29 -7.65 -7.84
N SER A 54 10.21 -7.57 -6.52
CA SER A 54 11.36 -7.67 -5.63
C SER A 54 11.17 -8.86 -4.70
N ARG A 55 12.06 -9.86 -4.82
CA ARG A 55 12.06 -11.07 -3.96
C ARG A 55 10.69 -11.78 -3.90
N GLY A 56 9.97 -11.82 -5.03
CA GLY A 56 8.64 -12.46 -5.11
C GLY A 56 7.49 -11.59 -4.60
N GLN A 57 7.73 -10.32 -4.28
CA GLN A 57 6.73 -9.36 -3.85
C GLN A 57 6.54 -8.27 -4.90
N CYS A 58 5.29 -7.83 -5.10
CA CYS A 58 4.99 -6.64 -5.91
C CYS A 58 5.30 -5.40 -5.08
N LEU A 59 6.29 -4.63 -5.50
CA LEU A 59 6.74 -3.42 -4.83
C LEU A 59 6.34 -2.19 -5.64
N LEU A 60 5.61 -1.28 -4.99
CA LEU A 60 5.31 0.06 -5.49
C LEU A 60 6.40 1.00 -5.00
N VAL A 61 7.15 1.59 -5.92
CA VAL A 61 8.34 2.37 -5.61
C VAL A 61 8.12 3.81 -5.99
N TYR A 62 8.39 4.71 -5.06
CA TYR A 62 8.64 6.11 -5.33
C TYR A 62 10.13 6.31 -5.63
N CYS A 63 10.44 6.89 -6.79
CA CYS A 63 11.79 7.30 -7.15
C CYS A 63 11.85 8.83 -7.09
N GLY A 64 12.38 9.35 -5.98
CA GLY A 64 12.78 10.73 -5.86
C GLY A 64 13.96 10.81 -4.90
N ASP A 65 14.77 11.85 -5.07
CA ASP A 65 15.95 12.13 -4.24
C ASP A 65 15.60 12.27 -2.75
#